data_AF-A0A6P0P2B9-F1
#
_entry.id   AF-A0A6P0P2B9-F1
#
_cell.length_a   1.000
_cell.length_b   1.000
_cell.length_c   1.000
_cell.angle_alpha   90.00
_cell.angle_beta   90.00
_cell.angle_gamma   90.00
#
_symmetry.space_group_name_H-M   'P 1'
#
loop_
_entity.id
_entity.type
_entity.pdbx_description
1 polymer ?
#
loop_
_entity_poly.entity_id
_entity_poly.type
_entity_poly.pdbx_seq_one_letter_code
_entity_poly.pdbx_strand_id
1 'polypeptide(L)' 'MFKCITVKNFRCFEEIPIDNIERVNLIGGINNVGKTALLEAIFLLKSLNA' A
#
# COMPACT_ATOMS: atom_id res chain seq x y z
N MET A 1 0.38 12.16 8.06
CA MET A 1 0.89 10.76 8.09
C MET A 1 -0.30 9.84 7.94
N PHE A 2 -0.23 8.81 7.10
CA PHE A 2 -1.36 7.91 6.88
C PHE A 2 -1.68 7.12 8.16
N LYS A 3 -2.97 6.96 8.47
CA LYS A 3 -3.45 6.09 9.56
C LYS A 3 -4.10 4.81 9.04
N CYS A 4 -4.74 4.90 7.89
CA CYS A 4 -5.19 3.79 7.09
C CYS A 4 -4.91 4.08 5.60
N ILE A 5 -4.78 3.02 4.81
CA ILE A 5 -4.68 3.06 3.35
C ILE A 5 -5.57 1.95 2.81
N THR A 6 -6.37 2.26 1.79
CA THR A 6 -7.09 1.23 1.03
C THR A 6 -6.66 1.32 -0.43
N VAL A 7 -6.16 0.22 -0.98
CA VAL A 7 -5.85 0.11 -2.40
C VAL A 7 -6.94 -0.74 -3.05
N LYS A 8 -7.59 -0.21 -4.08
CA LYS A 8 -8.66 -0.88 -4.82
C LYS A 8 -8.34 -0.90 -6.31
N ASN A 9 -8.63 -2.02 -6.97
CA ASN A 9 -8.48 -2.22 -8.42
C ASN A 9 -7.13 -1.74 -8.97
N PHE A 10 -6.04 -2.03 -8.25
CA PHE A 10 -4.69 -1.62 -8.62
C PHE A 10 -3.79 -2.85 -8.78
N ARG A 11 -3.36 -3.09 -10.03
CA ARG A 11 -2.54 -4.24 -10.41
C ARG A 11 -3.15 -5.56 -9.91
N CYS A 12 -2.49 -6.24 -8.98
CA CYS A 12 -2.90 -7.54 -8.44
C CYS A 12 -3.88 -7.44 -7.25
N PHE A 13 -4.24 -6.22 -6.82
CA PHE A 13 -5.17 -6.02 -5.72
C PHE A 13 -6.56 -5.65 -6.25
N GLU A 14 -7.54 -6.51 -6.01
CA GLU A 14 -8.97 -6.15 -6.10
C GLU A 14 -9.32 -5.17 -4.98
N GLU A 15 -9.02 -5.54 -3.73
CA GLU A 15 -9.08 -4.66 -2.57
C GLU A 15 -8.09 -5.13 -1.50
N ILE A 16 -7.33 -4.19 -0.93
CA ILE A 16 -6.49 -4.44 0.24
C ILE A 16 -6.61 -3.26 1.23
N PRO A 17 -7.30 -3.46 2.37
CA PRO A 17 -7.29 -2.51 3.46
C PRO A 17 -6.04 -2.69 4.33
N ILE A 18 -5.41 -1.58 4.71
CA ILE A 18 -4.26 -1.55 5.62
C ILE A 18 -4.57 -0.52 6.69
N ASP A 19 -4.89 -1.03 7.88
CA ASP A 19 -5.20 -0.22 9.06
C ASP A 19 -4.00 -0.14 10.01
N ASN A 20 -4.10 0.77 10.99
CA ASN A 20 -3.10 0.94 12.07
C ASN A 20 -1.68 1.21 11.55
N ILE A 21 -1.55 2.06 10.52
CA ILE A 21 -0.24 2.48 10.02
C ILE A 21 0.43 3.37 11.07
N GLU A 22 1.61 2.93 11.50
CA GLU A 22 2.44 3.67 12.44
C GLU A 22 3.72 4.18 11.78
N ARG A 23 4.62 4.78 12.57
CA ARG A 23 5.87 5.40 12.06
C ARG A 23 6.73 4.42 11.23
N VAL A 24 6.75 3.15 11.63
CA VAL A 24 7.49 2.07 10.96
C VAL A 24 6.55 0.87 10.82
N ASN A 25 6.44 0.34 9.60
CA ASN A 25 5.61 -0.82 9.28
C ASN A 25 6.48 -1.84 8.52
N LEU A 26 6.34 -3.11 8.85
CA LEU A 26 7.04 -4.19 8.16
C LEU A 26 6.06 -4.91 7.23
N ILE A 27 6.32 -4.88 5.93
CA ILE A 27 5.53 -5.57 4.91
C ILE A 27 6.30 -6.81 4.46
N GLY A 28 5.87 -7.99 4.91
CA GLY A 28 6.46 -9.28 4.58
C GLY A 28 5.70 -10.04 3.49
N GLY A 29 6.30 -11.13 2.99
CA GLY A 29 5.68 -12.05 2.03
C GLY A 29 6.67 -12.61 1.01
N ILE A 30 6.29 -13.68 0.30
CA ILE A 30 7.14 -14.26 -0.76
C ILE A 30 7.27 -13.29 -1.95
N ASN A 31 8.23 -13.54 -2.84
CA ASN A 31 8.41 -12.70 -4.02
C ASN A 31 7.17 -12.74 -4.93
N ASN A 32 6.96 -11.64 -5.67
CA ASN A 32 5.87 -11.51 -6.64
C ASN A 32 4.43 -11.45 -6.07
N VAL A 33 4.22 -11.45 -4.76
CA VAL A 33 2.86 -11.36 -4.15
C VAL A 33 2.26 -9.95 -4.15
N GLY A 34 2.91 -8.98 -4.79
CA GLY A 34 2.40 -7.60 -4.85
C GLY A 34 3.05 -6.61 -3.86
N LYS A 35 4.14 -6.96 -3.18
CA LYS A 35 4.85 -6.00 -2.30
C LYS A 35 5.27 -4.72 -3.04
N THR A 36 5.85 -4.86 -4.23
CA THR A 36 6.20 -3.71 -5.09
C THR A 36 4.96 -2.94 -5.53
N ALA A 37 3.90 -3.64 -5.93
CA ALA A 37 2.63 -3.02 -6.31
C ALA A 37 2.03 -2.18 -5.15
N LEU A 38 2.16 -2.66 -3.91
CA LEU A 38 1.68 -1.93 -2.75
C LEU A 38 2.49 -0.65 -2.53
N LEU A 39 3.82 -0.71 -2.63
CA LEU A 39 4.67 0.47 -2.52
C LEU A 39 4.41 1.50 -3.64
N GLU A 40 4.15 1.03 -4.86
CA GLU A 40 3.76 1.91 -5.98
C GLU A 40 2.42 2.60 -5.73
N ALA A 41 1.42 1.89 -5.20
CA ALA A 41 0.13 2.47 -4.85
C ALA A 41 0.30 3.58 -3.79
N ILE A 42 1.11 3.33 -2.76
CA ILE A 42 1.42 4.32 -1.70
C ILE A 42 2.18 5.52 -2.29
N PHE A 43 3.11 5.30 -3.22
CA PHE A 43 3.86 6.36 -3.88
C PHE A 43 2.96 7.26 -4.73
N LEU A 44 2.05 6.67 -5.52
CA LEU A 44 1.06 7.42 -6.30
C LEU A 44 0.12 8.22 -5.40
N LEU A 45 -0.40 7.60 -4.33
CA LEU A 45 -1.24 8.27 -3.36
C LEU A 45 -0.53 9.47 -2.74
N LYS A 46 0.76 9.35 -2.39
CA LYS A 46 1.55 10.46 -1.86
C LYS A 46 1.74 11.58 -2.91
N SER A 47 2.02 11.21 -4.16
CA SER A 47 2.28 12.15 -5.25
C SER A 47 1.05 12.97 -5.66
N LEU A 48 -0.15 12.41 -5.51
CA LEU A 48 -1.42 13.11 -5.80
C LEU A 48 -1.89 14.05 -4.68
N ASN A 49 -1.39 13.87 -3.46
CA ASN A 49 -1.76 14.66 -2.29
C ASN A 49 -0.69 15.71 -1.93
N ALA A 50 0.30 15.89 -2.79
CA ALA A 50 1.33 16.94 -2.70
C ALA A 50 0.96 18.08 -3.64
#